data_AF-A0A0R2ZGK0-F1
#
_entry.id   AF-A0A0R2ZGK0-F1
#
_cell.length_a   1.000
_cell.length_b   1.000
_cell.length_c   1.000
_cell.angle_alpha   90.00
_cell.angle_beta   90.00
_cell.angle_gamma   90.00
#
_symmetry.space_group_name_H-M   'P 1'
#
loop_
_entity.id
_entity.type
_entity.pdbx_description
1 polymer ?
#
loop_
_entity_poly.entity_id
_entity_poly.type
_entity_poly.pdbx_seq_one_letter_code
_entity_poly.pdbx_strand_id
1 'polypeptide(L)'
;MTTISTPTTIAFNAPLTGPTSPRPLKQPEVSRPDPDLGRHLEDISARVDRKTIDYMMRHLDSEESKDYFKKIDTLLTPDNIRRLASGPNAKSHIKALAHIETRFNSGSLAKISGPLEWKHVEDYRKAVEAELFELSLSLFFSDGENSFELVRGFLNKETDQHILHAMHDLRARHKRLSEVSTLVKNILESVQDVEARAQDWRKGMRSV
;
A
#
# COMPACT_ATOMS: atom_id res chain seq x y z
N MET A 1 65.61 15.92 -27.45
CA MET A 1 64.14 15.94 -27.44
C MET A 1 63.67 14.65 -28.07
N THR A 2 62.90 13.84 -27.35
CA THR A 2 62.33 12.60 -27.91
C THR A 2 60.84 12.61 -27.61
N THR A 3 60.02 12.66 -28.66
CA THR A 3 58.56 12.52 -28.59
C THR A 3 58.15 11.29 -29.38
N ILE A 4 57.24 10.52 -28.79
CA ILE A 4 56.61 9.32 -29.35
C ILE A 4 55.27 9.75 -29.97
N SER A 5 54.96 9.23 -31.17
CA SER A 5 53.67 9.43 -31.84
C SER A 5 52.97 8.10 -32.07
N THR A 6 51.69 8.04 -31.71
CA THR A 6 50.73 6.96 -31.93
C THR A 6 50.15 7.01 -33.35
N PRO A 7 49.74 5.86 -33.94
CA PRO A 7 49.11 5.83 -35.26
C PRO A 7 47.57 5.81 -35.23
N THR A 8 47.00 6.43 -36.26
CA THR A 8 45.58 6.63 -36.57
C THR A 8 45.10 5.64 -37.64
N THR A 9 43.93 5.06 -37.39
CA THR A 9 42.80 4.62 -38.27
C THR A 9 43.06 4.16 -39.71
N ILE A 10 42.48 2.98 -40.06
CA ILE A 10 41.99 2.65 -41.41
C ILE A 10 40.60 2.02 -41.31
N ALA A 11 39.67 2.48 -42.15
CA ALA A 11 38.34 1.94 -42.39
C ALA A 11 38.33 1.06 -43.66
N PHE A 12 37.47 0.03 -43.73
CA PHE A 12 37.14 -0.63 -45.01
C PHE A 12 35.75 -1.30 -44.99
N ASN A 13 34.93 -0.89 -45.98
CA ASN A 13 33.81 -1.56 -46.68
C ASN A 13 32.43 -1.82 -46.03
N ALA A 14 31.40 -1.30 -46.72
CA ALA A 14 29.98 -1.69 -46.71
C ALA A 14 29.70 -2.62 -47.94
N PRO A 15 28.55 -3.35 -48.10
CA PRO A 15 27.21 -2.74 -48.21
C PRO A 15 25.94 -3.56 -47.81
N LEU A 16 24.89 -2.81 -47.45
CA LEU A 16 23.44 -2.95 -47.79
C LEU A 16 22.62 -4.23 -47.52
N THR A 17 21.62 -4.10 -46.61
CA THR A 17 20.15 -4.34 -46.78
C THR A 17 19.49 -5.14 -45.64
N GLY A 18 18.49 -4.50 -44.98
CA GLY A 18 17.57 -5.12 -44.01
C GLY A 18 17.04 -4.08 -43.01
N PRO A 19 15.72 -3.90 -42.83
CA PRO A 19 15.17 -2.75 -42.13
C PRO A 19 15.36 -2.92 -40.62
N THR A 20 16.09 -1.99 -40.00
CA THR A 20 16.08 -1.82 -38.54
C THR A 20 14.72 -1.25 -38.16
N SER A 21 13.73 -2.12 -37.95
CA SER A 21 12.47 -1.73 -37.32
C SER A 21 12.81 -1.22 -35.91
N PRO A 22 12.40 0.00 -35.52
CA PRO A 22 12.46 0.39 -34.12
C PRO A 22 11.59 -0.61 -33.36
N ARG A 23 12.18 -1.34 -32.41
CA ARG A 23 11.41 -2.13 -31.44
C ARG A 23 10.36 -1.18 -30.85
N PRO A 24 9.06 -1.48 -30.93
CA PRO A 24 8.10 -0.75 -30.14
C PRO A 24 8.52 -0.96 -28.68
N LEU A 25 8.76 0.14 -27.97
CA LEU A 25 8.73 0.15 -26.52
C LEU A 25 7.48 -0.63 -26.12
N LYS A 26 7.68 -1.70 -25.34
CA LYS A 26 6.60 -2.54 -24.80
C LYS A 26 5.69 -1.60 -24.03
N GLN A 27 4.62 -1.11 -24.68
CA GLN A 27 3.60 -0.32 -24.02
C GLN A 27 3.14 -1.16 -22.82
N PRO A 28 3.00 -0.57 -21.63
CA PRO A 28 2.39 -1.30 -20.52
C PRO A 28 1.08 -1.87 -21.04
N GLU A 29 0.91 -3.19 -20.87
CA GLU A 29 -0.32 -3.88 -21.26
C GLU A 29 -1.48 -3.04 -20.74
N VAL A 30 -2.23 -2.45 -21.66
CA VAL A 30 -3.52 -1.87 -21.32
C VAL A 30 -4.35 -3.07 -20.92
N SER A 31 -4.40 -3.35 -19.61
CA SER A 31 -5.22 -4.39 -19.03
C SER A 31 -6.58 -4.29 -19.67
N ARG A 32 -6.96 -5.36 -20.38
CA ARG A 32 -8.29 -5.47 -21.01
C ARG A 32 -9.32 -5.03 -19.97
N PRO A 33 -10.32 -4.21 -20.34
CA PRO A 33 -11.35 -3.80 -19.41
C PRO A 33 -11.97 -5.06 -18.80
N ASP A 34 -11.86 -5.21 -17.49
CA ASP A 34 -12.59 -6.26 -16.77
C ASP A 34 -14.09 -5.94 -16.90
N PRO A 35 -14.87 -6.76 -17.64
CA PRO A 35 -16.28 -6.49 -17.86
C PRO A 35 -17.10 -6.52 -16.56
N ASP A 36 -16.57 -7.12 -15.49
CA ASP A 36 -17.23 -7.30 -14.20
C ASP A 36 -16.74 -6.31 -13.12
N LEU A 37 -15.97 -5.28 -13.50
CA LEU A 37 -15.38 -4.30 -12.56
C LEU A 37 -16.43 -3.66 -11.62
N GLY A 38 -17.62 -3.34 -12.14
CA GLY A 38 -18.71 -2.78 -11.34
C GLY A 38 -19.26 -3.77 -10.30
N ARG A 39 -19.39 -5.05 -10.65
CA ARG A 39 -19.84 -6.11 -9.72
C ARG A 39 -18.81 -6.35 -8.62
N HIS A 40 -17.52 -6.35 -8.97
CA HIS A 40 -16.44 -6.44 -7.99
C HIS A 40 -16.47 -5.26 -7.01
N LEU A 41 -16.76 -4.05 -7.48
CA LEU A 41 -16.94 -2.88 -6.62
C LEU A 41 -18.13 -3.04 -5.67
N GLU A 42 -19.26 -3.55 -6.15
CA GLU A 42 -20.45 -3.77 -5.33
C GLU A 42 -20.20 -4.84 -4.25
N ASP A 43 -19.53 -5.95 -4.58
CA ASP A 43 -19.16 -6.99 -3.61
C ASP A 43 -18.23 -6.43 -2.52
N ILE A 44 -17.20 -5.66 -2.89
CA ILE A 44 -16.34 -4.99 -1.91
C ILE A 44 -17.14 -3.99 -1.09
N SER A 45 -17.94 -3.12 -1.71
CA SER A 45 -18.72 -2.09 -1.01
C SER A 45 -19.70 -2.70 0.00
N ALA A 46 -20.32 -3.84 -0.33
CA ALA A 46 -21.23 -4.56 0.55
C ALA A 46 -20.53 -5.19 1.77
N ARG A 47 -19.27 -5.62 1.60
CA ARG A 47 -18.46 -6.27 2.64
C ARG A 47 -17.62 -5.30 3.46
N VAL A 48 -17.28 -4.13 2.91
CA VAL A 48 -16.51 -3.10 3.65
C VAL A 48 -17.41 -2.46 4.70
N ASP A 49 -17.38 -3.05 5.89
CA ASP A 49 -17.96 -2.52 7.11
C ASP A 49 -16.92 -2.47 8.24
N ARG A 50 -17.33 -1.92 9.39
CA ARG A 50 -16.43 -1.76 10.53
C ARG A 50 -15.94 -3.11 11.05
N LYS A 51 -16.78 -4.15 11.04
CA LYS A 51 -16.43 -5.47 11.58
C LYS A 51 -15.40 -6.17 10.71
N THR A 52 -15.57 -6.09 9.39
CA THR A 52 -14.65 -6.67 8.41
C THR A 52 -13.29 -5.99 8.48
N ILE A 53 -13.26 -4.66 8.57
CA ILE A 53 -11.99 -3.92 8.75
C ILE A 53 -11.33 -4.28 10.09
N ASP A 54 -12.09 -4.36 11.19
CA ASP A 54 -11.55 -4.78 12.50
C ASP A 54 -10.96 -6.19 12.44
N TYR A 55 -11.66 -7.15 11.82
CA TYR A 55 -11.15 -8.50 11.59
C TYR A 55 -9.84 -8.47 10.80
N MET A 56 -9.79 -7.75 9.67
CA MET A 56 -8.59 -7.63 8.86
C MET A 56 -7.40 -7.02 9.60
N MET A 57 -7.65 -6.08 10.51
CA MET A 57 -6.59 -5.43 11.29
C MET A 57 -6.11 -6.30 12.45
N ARG A 58 -6.98 -7.14 13.03
CA ARG A 58 -6.63 -8.07 14.11
C ARG A 58 -5.95 -9.34 13.62
N HIS A 59 -6.34 -9.83 12.45
CA HIS A 59 -5.90 -11.11 11.90
C HIS A 59 -5.05 -10.89 10.66
N LEU A 60 -3.92 -10.20 10.84
CA LEU A 60 -3.05 -9.76 9.73
C LEU A 60 -2.58 -10.92 8.86
N ASP A 61 -2.31 -12.07 9.49
CA ASP A 61 -1.78 -13.28 8.87
C ASP A 61 -2.83 -14.24 8.35
N SER A 62 -4.13 -14.02 8.63
CA SER A 62 -5.15 -14.93 8.11
C SER A 62 -5.26 -14.79 6.60
N GLU A 63 -5.37 -15.93 5.91
CA GLU A 63 -5.50 -15.96 4.44
C GLU A 63 -6.72 -15.17 3.99
N GLU A 64 -7.81 -15.22 4.76
CA GLU A 64 -9.00 -14.40 4.51
C GLU A 64 -8.70 -12.90 4.50
N SER A 65 -7.94 -12.40 5.48
CA SER A 65 -7.57 -10.99 5.55
C SER A 65 -6.63 -10.58 4.43
N LYS A 66 -5.65 -11.44 4.08
CA LYS A 66 -4.72 -11.20 2.98
C LYS A 66 -5.44 -11.16 1.64
N ASP A 67 -6.32 -12.12 1.38
CA ASP A 67 -7.10 -12.21 0.16
C ASP A 67 -8.02 -11.00 0.00
N TYR A 68 -8.70 -10.61 1.07
CA TYR A 68 -9.58 -9.45 1.03
C TYR A 68 -8.79 -8.14 0.81
N PHE A 69 -7.65 -7.99 1.48
CA PHE A 69 -6.76 -6.85 1.25
C PHE A 69 -6.24 -6.80 -0.19
N LYS A 70 -5.83 -7.95 -0.75
CA LYS A 70 -5.37 -8.06 -2.14
C LYS A 70 -6.48 -7.71 -3.14
N LYS A 71 -7.72 -8.12 -2.87
CA LYS A 71 -8.89 -7.73 -3.70
C LYS A 71 -9.09 -6.22 -3.70
N ILE A 72 -8.99 -5.57 -2.54
CA ILE A 72 -9.05 -4.11 -2.43
C ILE A 72 -7.95 -3.47 -3.27
N ASP A 73 -6.70 -3.91 -3.12
CA ASP A 73 -5.56 -3.33 -3.83
C ASP A 73 -5.62 -3.52 -5.36
N THR A 74 -6.13 -4.67 -5.80
CA THR A 74 -6.27 -4.97 -7.23
C THR A 74 -7.43 -4.18 -7.84
N LEU A 75 -8.53 -4.02 -7.10
CA LEU A 75 -9.71 -3.33 -7.59
C LEU A 75 -9.54 -1.82 -7.57
N LEU A 76 -9.12 -1.25 -6.45
CA LEU A 76 -9.13 0.20 -6.19
C LEU A 76 -7.83 0.88 -6.64
N THR A 77 -7.45 0.60 -7.88
CA THR A 77 -6.35 1.30 -8.56
C THR A 77 -6.85 2.63 -9.13
N PRO A 78 -5.96 3.62 -9.35
CA PRO A 78 -6.35 4.92 -9.90
C PRO A 78 -7.14 4.81 -11.22
N ASP A 79 -6.72 3.92 -12.11
CA ASP A 79 -7.35 3.74 -13.42
C ASP A 79 -8.72 3.09 -13.32
N ASN A 80 -8.88 2.10 -12.44
CA ASN A 80 -10.18 1.46 -12.21
C ASN A 80 -11.17 2.44 -11.57
N ILE A 81 -10.74 3.22 -10.58
CA ILE A 81 -11.59 4.22 -9.92
C ILE A 81 -12.06 5.26 -10.95
N ARG A 82 -11.17 5.76 -11.81
CA ARG A 82 -11.55 6.70 -12.90
C ARG A 82 -12.56 6.08 -13.87
N ARG A 83 -12.31 4.84 -14.30
CA ARG A 83 -13.23 4.10 -15.21
C ARG A 83 -14.61 3.91 -14.58
N LEU A 84 -14.66 3.56 -13.29
CA LEU A 84 -15.90 3.39 -12.54
C LEU A 84 -16.66 4.70 -12.37
N ALA A 85 -15.94 5.80 -12.09
CA ALA A 85 -16.51 7.12 -11.85
C ALA A 85 -16.99 7.84 -13.13
N SER A 86 -16.43 7.53 -14.30
CA SER A 86 -16.84 8.15 -15.58
C SER A 86 -17.55 7.19 -16.54
N GLY A 87 -17.71 5.93 -16.15
CA GLY A 87 -18.27 4.87 -16.98
C GLY A 87 -19.80 4.75 -16.93
N PRO A 88 -20.35 3.72 -17.58
CA PRO A 88 -21.77 3.39 -17.43
C PRO A 88 -22.09 3.11 -15.95
N ASN A 89 -23.27 3.54 -15.49
CA ASN A 89 -23.69 3.45 -14.09
C ASN A 89 -22.80 4.21 -13.08
N ALA A 90 -22.03 5.21 -13.53
CA ALA A 90 -21.16 6.06 -12.70
C ALA A 90 -21.83 6.50 -11.39
N LYS A 91 -23.10 6.92 -11.40
CA LYS A 91 -23.81 7.34 -10.19
C LYS A 91 -23.85 6.26 -9.09
N SER A 92 -24.08 5.00 -9.46
CA SER A 92 -24.06 3.88 -8.50
C SER A 92 -22.65 3.62 -8.00
N HIS A 93 -21.68 3.56 -8.91
CA HIS A 93 -20.29 3.31 -8.58
C HIS A 93 -19.70 4.41 -7.69
N ILE A 94 -20.01 5.68 -7.95
CA ILE A 94 -19.61 6.83 -7.13
C ILE A 94 -20.14 6.67 -5.69
N LYS A 95 -21.40 6.23 -5.53
CA LYS A 95 -21.97 5.96 -4.20
C LYS A 95 -21.23 4.84 -3.48
N ALA A 96 -20.93 3.75 -4.19
CA ALA A 96 -20.17 2.63 -3.62
C ALA A 96 -18.72 3.02 -3.26
N LEU A 97 -18.05 3.80 -4.11
CA LEU A 97 -16.72 4.35 -3.88
C LEU A 97 -16.71 5.32 -2.70
N ALA A 98 -17.70 6.21 -2.58
CA ALA A 98 -17.85 7.11 -1.45
C ALA A 98 -18.06 6.34 -0.14
N HIS A 99 -18.87 5.28 -0.14
CA HIS A 99 -19.01 4.40 1.02
C HIS A 99 -17.66 3.80 1.44
N ILE A 100 -16.88 3.29 0.49
CA ILE A 100 -15.53 2.75 0.75
C ILE A 100 -14.60 3.84 1.31
N GLU A 101 -14.60 5.04 0.71
CA GLU A 101 -13.80 6.18 1.16
C GLU A 101 -14.08 6.51 2.64
N THR A 102 -15.35 6.58 3.04
CA THR A 102 -15.71 6.88 4.44
C THR A 102 -15.25 5.81 5.42
N ARG A 103 -15.17 4.55 4.97
CA ARG A 103 -14.74 3.43 5.82
C ARG A 103 -13.23 3.34 5.95
N PHE A 104 -12.52 3.72 4.89
CA PHE A 104 -11.06 3.70 4.83
C PHE A 104 -10.41 5.04 5.22
N ASN A 105 -11.20 6.07 5.54
CA ASN A 105 -10.60 7.32 5.99
C ASN A 105 -9.79 7.10 7.28
N SER A 106 -8.68 7.84 7.41
CA SER A 106 -7.72 7.65 8.51
C SER A 106 -8.38 7.76 9.89
N GLY A 107 -9.37 8.64 10.07
CA GLY A 107 -10.09 8.78 11.33
C GLY A 107 -10.92 7.55 11.71
N SER A 108 -11.53 6.87 10.73
CA SER A 108 -12.28 5.63 10.96
C SER A 108 -11.35 4.45 11.21
N LEU A 109 -10.24 4.38 10.46
CA LEU A 109 -9.20 3.36 10.66
C LEU A 109 -8.51 3.52 12.02
N ALA A 110 -8.21 4.74 12.47
CA ALA A 110 -7.55 5.01 13.76
C ALA A 110 -8.39 4.54 14.95
N LYS A 111 -9.73 4.58 14.85
CA LYS A 111 -10.63 4.02 15.88
C LYS A 111 -10.54 2.50 16.00
N ILE A 112 -9.94 1.82 15.02
CA ILE A 112 -9.74 0.37 14.99
C ILE A 112 -8.26 0.05 15.29
N SER A 113 -7.32 0.65 14.55
CA SER A 113 -5.90 0.34 14.70
C SER A 113 -5.30 0.91 15.98
N GLY A 114 -5.76 2.07 16.47
CA GLY A 114 -5.19 2.70 17.67
C GLY A 114 -5.20 1.79 18.91
N PRO A 115 -6.33 1.16 19.28
CA PRO A 115 -6.37 0.19 20.36
C PRO A 115 -5.47 -1.04 20.13
N LEU A 116 -5.28 -1.47 18.88
CA LEU A 116 -4.43 -2.61 18.54
C LEU A 116 -2.95 -2.26 18.64
N GLU A 117 -2.56 -1.10 18.11
CA GLU A 117 -1.21 -0.53 18.23
C GLU A 117 -0.83 -0.37 19.69
N TRP A 118 -1.73 0.19 20.51
CA TRP A 118 -1.50 0.31 21.96
C TRP A 118 -1.31 -1.05 22.64
N LYS A 119 -2.16 -2.04 22.29
CA LYS A 119 -2.01 -3.39 22.82
C LYS A 119 -0.65 -3.99 22.48
N HIS A 120 -0.18 -3.87 21.24
CA HIS A 120 1.12 -4.40 20.84
C HIS A 120 2.29 -3.69 21.54
N VAL A 121 2.22 -2.37 21.73
CA VAL A 121 3.21 -1.62 22.53
C VAL A 121 3.27 -2.17 23.96
N GLU A 122 2.10 -2.40 24.56
CA GLU A 122 2.01 -2.92 25.92
C GLU A 122 2.48 -4.37 26.04
N ASP A 123 2.16 -5.21 25.06
CA ASP A 123 2.63 -6.60 25.00
C ASP A 123 4.15 -6.66 24.85
N TYR A 124 4.73 -5.81 23.98
CA TYR A 124 6.18 -5.69 23.81
C TYR A 124 6.86 -5.18 25.09
N ARG A 125 6.28 -4.15 25.74
CA ARG A 125 6.80 -3.64 27.02
C ARG A 125 6.88 -4.75 28.07
N LYS A 126 5.81 -5.53 28.23
CA LYS A 126 5.76 -6.66 29.17
C LYS A 126 6.79 -7.73 28.85
N ALA A 127 7.01 -8.04 27.57
CA ALA A 127 8.03 -8.98 27.14
C ALA A 127 9.44 -8.52 27.56
N VAL A 128 9.77 -7.27 27.25
CA VAL A 128 11.07 -6.68 27.64
C VAL A 128 11.23 -6.66 29.16
N GLU A 129 10.19 -6.31 29.91
CA GLU A 129 10.22 -6.31 31.37
C GLU A 129 10.42 -7.70 31.96
N ALA A 130 9.76 -8.72 31.42
CA ALA A 130 9.96 -10.10 31.84
C ALA A 130 11.41 -10.55 31.62
N GLU A 131 11.97 -10.26 30.44
CA GLU A 131 13.36 -10.59 30.11
C GLU A 131 14.37 -9.83 31.00
N LEU A 132 14.12 -8.56 31.29
CA LEU A 132 14.94 -7.76 32.22
C LEU A 132 14.87 -8.30 33.66
N PHE A 133 13.69 -8.76 34.08
CA PHE A 133 13.51 -9.36 35.39
C PHE A 133 14.28 -10.69 35.50
N GLU A 134 14.18 -11.55 34.50
CA GLU A 134 14.95 -12.81 34.43
C GLU A 134 16.47 -12.57 34.43
N LEU A 135 16.94 -11.56 33.69
CA LEU A 135 18.34 -11.15 33.74
C LEU A 135 18.74 -10.69 35.15
N SER A 136 17.89 -9.89 35.80
CA SER A 136 18.16 -9.38 37.15
C SER A 136 18.28 -10.50 38.18
N LEU A 137 17.39 -11.50 38.11
CA LEU A 137 17.47 -12.70 38.95
C LEU A 137 18.75 -13.50 38.65
N SER A 138 19.06 -13.71 37.37
CA SER A 138 20.25 -14.45 36.95
C SER A 138 21.53 -13.80 37.47
N LEU A 139 21.62 -12.46 37.41
CA LEU A 139 22.75 -11.71 37.96
C LEU A 139 22.83 -11.80 39.48
N PHE A 140 21.69 -11.70 40.17
CA PHE A 140 21.63 -11.78 41.64
C PHE A 140 22.11 -13.13 42.18
N PHE A 141 21.82 -14.22 41.46
CA PHE A 141 22.24 -15.57 41.84
C PHE A 141 23.57 -16.00 41.20
N SER A 142 24.20 -15.19 40.35
CA SER A 142 25.50 -15.52 39.74
C SER A 142 26.67 -15.28 40.68
N ASP A 143 27.64 -16.17 40.62
CA ASP A 143 29.03 -15.89 40.98
C ASP A 143 29.61 -14.90 39.95
N GLY A 144 30.13 -13.76 40.43
CA GLY A 144 30.37 -12.55 39.62
C GLY A 144 31.18 -12.72 38.33
N GLU A 145 31.91 -13.83 38.14
CA GLU A 145 32.63 -14.17 36.90
C GLU A 145 31.69 -14.36 35.68
N ASN A 146 30.44 -14.79 35.89
CA ASN A 146 29.48 -15.05 34.80
C ASN A 146 28.60 -13.84 34.44
N SER A 147 28.64 -12.77 35.25
CA SER A 147 27.76 -11.60 35.12
C SER A 147 27.87 -10.88 33.77
N PHE A 148 29.09 -10.75 33.24
CA PHE A 148 29.34 -10.11 31.95
C PHE A 148 28.73 -10.90 30.79
N GLU A 149 28.84 -12.24 30.81
CA GLU A 149 28.28 -13.10 29.77
C GLU A 149 26.75 -13.10 29.78
N LEU A 150 26.13 -13.02 30.97
CA LEU A 150 24.68 -12.87 31.10
C LEU A 150 24.19 -11.56 30.46
N VAL A 151 24.84 -10.43 30.75
CA VAL A 151 24.49 -9.13 30.15
C VAL A 151 24.73 -9.16 28.64
N ARG A 152 25.86 -9.71 28.18
CA ARG A 152 26.17 -9.83 26.76
C ARG A 152 25.16 -10.71 26.03
N GLY A 153 24.72 -11.81 26.63
CA GLY A 153 23.68 -12.69 26.08
C GLY A 153 22.35 -11.96 25.94
N PHE A 154 21.93 -11.23 26.97
CA PHE A 154 20.71 -10.43 26.94
C PHE A 154 20.74 -9.34 25.84
N LEU A 155 21.84 -8.58 25.73
CA LEU A 155 21.95 -7.50 24.74
C LEU A 155 21.89 -8.00 23.28
N ASN A 156 22.30 -9.24 23.04
CA ASN A 156 22.25 -9.87 21.72
C ASN A 156 20.94 -10.64 21.46
N LYS A 157 20.03 -10.69 22.44
CA LYS A 157 18.75 -11.37 22.30
C LYS A 157 17.78 -10.46 21.55
N GLU A 158 17.19 -11.00 20.49
CA GLU A 158 16.10 -10.32 19.79
C GLU A 158 14.79 -10.61 20.51
N THR A 159 14.36 -9.68 21.37
CA THR A 159 13.11 -9.82 22.13
C THR A 159 11.91 -9.67 21.21
N ASP A 160 11.07 -10.72 21.15
CA ASP A 160 9.72 -10.73 20.58
C ASP A 160 9.54 -9.98 19.25
N GLN A 161 10.40 -10.31 18.27
CA GLN A 161 10.31 -9.78 16.89
C GLN A 161 8.92 -9.94 16.26
N HIS A 162 8.18 -10.99 16.62
CA HIS A 162 6.83 -11.23 16.11
C HIS A 162 5.86 -10.09 16.47
N ILE A 163 6.00 -9.47 17.65
CA ILE A 163 5.18 -8.32 18.07
C ILE A 163 5.55 -7.09 17.22
N LEU A 164 6.85 -6.86 17.01
CA LEU A 164 7.33 -5.76 16.17
C LEU A 164 6.89 -5.91 14.71
N HIS A 165 6.93 -7.12 14.16
CA HIS A 165 6.42 -7.42 12.82
C HIS A 165 4.91 -7.16 12.73
N ALA A 166 4.13 -7.65 13.69
CA ALA A 166 2.69 -7.39 13.73
C ALA A 166 2.37 -5.88 13.79
N MET A 167 3.11 -5.10 14.58
CA MET A 167 2.97 -3.64 14.62
C MET A 167 3.29 -2.98 13.27
N HIS A 168 4.38 -3.40 12.63
CA HIS A 168 4.79 -2.89 11.34
C HIS A 168 3.71 -3.16 10.28
N ASP A 169 3.20 -4.39 10.23
CA ASP A 169 2.21 -4.82 9.24
C ASP A 169 0.85 -4.16 9.47
N LEU A 170 0.44 -3.99 10.73
CA LEU A 170 -0.75 -3.21 11.09
C LEU A 170 -0.65 -1.78 10.56
N ARG A 171 0.50 -1.12 10.80
CA ARG A 171 0.74 0.26 10.37
C ARG A 171 0.79 0.39 8.85
N ALA A 172 1.43 -0.56 8.16
CA ALA A 172 1.47 -0.61 6.71
C ALA A 172 0.05 -0.77 6.12
N ARG A 173 -0.76 -1.66 6.69
CA ARG A 173 -2.15 -1.89 6.28
C ARG A 173 -3.03 -0.66 6.51
N HIS A 174 -2.93 -0.01 7.68
CA HIS A 174 -3.62 1.25 7.95
C HIS A 174 -3.26 2.30 6.89
N LYS A 175 -1.95 2.54 6.69
CA LYS A 175 -1.46 3.54 5.75
C LYS A 175 -2.02 3.30 4.35
N ARG A 176 -1.96 2.06 3.87
CA ARG A 176 -2.42 1.70 2.53
C ARG A 176 -3.91 1.93 2.33
N LEU A 177 -4.76 1.54 3.29
CA LEU A 177 -6.20 1.80 3.19
C LEU A 177 -6.51 3.31 3.22
N SER A 178 -5.80 4.08 4.04
CA SER A 178 -5.92 5.55 4.07
C SER A 178 -5.51 6.20 2.75
N GLU A 179 -4.46 5.69 2.09
CA GLU A 179 -4.05 6.13 0.76
C GLU A 179 -5.14 5.85 -0.29
N VAL A 180 -5.77 4.67 -0.23
CA VAL A 180 -6.90 4.32 -1.10
C VAL A 180 -8.08 5.27 -0.87
N SER A 181 -8.44 5.55 0.38
CA SER A 181 -9.48 6.54 0.71
C SER A 181 -9.18 7.91 0.09
N THR A 182 -7.95 8.40 0.27
CA THR A 182 -7.48 9.67 -0.29
C THR A 182 -7.55 9.67 -1.82
N LEU A 183 -7.12 8.58 -2.46
CA LEU A 183 -7.16 8.42 -3.91
C LEU A 183 -8.60 8.46 -4.44
N VAL A 184 -9.51 7.73 -3.80
CA VAL A 184 -10.93 7.72 -4.17
C VAL A 184 -11.50 9.13 -4.05
N LYS A 185 -11.28 9.80 -2.91
CA LYS A 185 -11.74 11.17 -2.68
C LYS A 185 -11.29 12.12 -3.79
N ASN A 186 -9.98 12.16 -4.08
CA ASN A 186 -9.40 13.07 -5.06
C ASN A 186 -9.95 12.82 -6.48
N ILE A 187 -10.17 11.56 -6.86
CA ILE A 187 -10.73 11.23 -8.18
C ILE A 187 -12.20 11.64 -8.26
N LEU A 188 -12.99 11.38 -7.20
CA LEU A 188 -14.40 11.77 -7.16
C LEU A 188 -14.57 13.29 -7.23
N GLU A 189 -13.77 14.06 -6.49
CA GLU A 189 -13.74 15.52 -6.55
C GLU A 189 -13.38 16.01 -7.97
N SER A 190 -12.33 15.43 -8.58
CA SER A 190 -11.94 15.78 -9.95
C SER A 190 -13.04 15.50 -10.98
N VAL A 191 -13.81 14.42 -10.84
CA VAL A 191 -14.91 14.10 -11.77
C VAL A 191 -16.06 15.10 -11.59
N GLN A 192 -16.41 15.44 -10.35
CA GLN A 192 -17.44 16.43 -10.04
C GLN A 192 -17.09 17.82 -10.60
N ASP A 193 -15.83 18.24 -10.47
CA ASP A 193 -15.35 19.52 -11.02
C ASP A 193 -15.47 19.59 -12.54
N VAL A 194 -15.13 18.49 -13.23
CA VAL A 194 -15.25 18.40 -14.70
C VAL A 194 -16.71 18.45 -15.13
N GLU A 195 -17.60 17.73 -14.43
CA GLU A 195 -19.04 17.76 -14.71
C GLU A 195 -19.67 19.14 -14.46
N ALA A 196 -19.32 19.80 -13.36
CA ALA A 196 -19.79 21.14 -13.04
C ALA A 196 -19.38 22.16 -14.13
N ARG A 197 -18.11 22.15 -14.53
CA ARG A 197 -17.62 22.99 -15.63
C ARG A 197 -18.37 22.71 -16.93
N ALA A 198 -18.56 21.43 -17.29
CA ALA A 198 -19.28 21.06 -18.51
C ALA A 198 -20.74 21.53 -18.50
N GLN A 199 -21.41 21.55 -17.34
CA GLN A 199 -22.77 22.07 -17.20
C GLN A 199 -22.83 23.59 -17.37
N ASP A 200 -21.87 24.33 -16.81
CA ASP A 200 -21.80 25.78 -16.93
C ASP A 200 -21.57 26.23 -18.38
N TRP A 201 -20.65 25.59 -19.11
CA TRP A 201 -20.46 25.83 -20.54
C TRP A 201 -21.73 25.62 -21.37
N ARG A 202 -22.50 24.55 -21.08
CA ARG A 202 -23.76 24.24 -21.76
C ARG A 202 -24.89 25.20 -21.43
N LYS A 203 -24.87 25.87 -20.28
CA LYS A 203 -25.83 26.93 -19.93
C LYS A 203 -25.48 28.23 -20.65
N GLY A 204 -24.20 28.59 -20.69
CA GLY A 204 -23.72 29.77 -21.43
C GLY A 204 -24.05 29.71 -22.92
N MET A 205 -23.88 28.56 -23.57
CA MET A 205 -24.22 28.36 -24.99
C MET A 205 -25.72 28.36 -25.31
N ARG A 206 -26.59 28.12 -24.33
CA ARG A 206 -28.06 28.15 -24.52
C ARG A 206 -28.69 29.51 -24.25
N SER A 207 -27.89 30.47 -23.79
CA SER A 207 -28.33 31.82 -23.45
C SER A 207 -27.93 32.87 -24.50
N VAL A 208 -27.41 32.42 -25.65
CA VAL A 208 -27.08 33.18 -26.87
C VAL A 208 -27.99 32.70 -27.99
#